data_AF-A0A068U5J1-F1
#
_entry.id   AF-A0A068U5J1-F1
#
_cell.length_a   1.000
_cell.length_b   1.000
_cell.length_c   1.000
_cell.angle_alpha   90.00
_cell.angle_beta   90.00
_cell.angle_gamma   90.00
#
_symmetry.space_group_name_H-M   'P 1'
#
loop_
_entity.id
_entity.type
_entity.pdbx_description
1 polymer ?
#
loop_
_entity_poly.entity_id
_entity_poly.type
_entity_poly.pdbx_seq_one_letter_code
_entity_poly.pdbx_strand_id
1 'polypeptide(L)'
;MVERSLCMREILVLQMAVPMFNLAPDMTVSRLCLGTMTFGEQNTLLQSFQLLDKAFDAGINFFDSAEMYPVPQRPHTQGRSEEYFGRWIRDRKIPRDRVVFATKVSGPSGQMTWIRNGPESLDARNITEALENSLLRVQTDYIDLYQIHWPDRYVPMFGETDYDPGRYISHISFDEQLDALGRAVDAGKIRYIGLSNETPYGVMKFLEIAQKEPHYPRIVSLQNAYNLLCRNFDFGMAECCHHERYPLVLNVCMICTTELSLTYTGNTASIH
;
A
#
# COMPACT_ATOMS: atom_id res chain seq x y z
N MET A 1 29.77 29.78 43.96
CA MET A 1 29.36 28.36 43.90
C MET A 1 27.97 28.31 43.28
N VAL A 2 27.91 28.23 41.94
CA VAL A 2 26.66 27.98 41.21
C VAL A 2 26.98 26.78 40.33
N GLU A 3 26.80 25.59 40.90
CA GLU A 3 27.06 24.33 40.20
C GLU A 3 25.86 23.98 39.34
N ARG A 4 26.18 23.71 38.08
CA ARG A 4 25.26 23.39 37.00
C ARG A 4 24.61 22.04 37.25
N SER A 5 23.34 22.05 37.64
CA SER A 5 22.45 20.93 37.39
C SER A 5 22.11 20.93 35.89
N LEU A 6 23.03 20.45 35.06
CA LEU A 6 22.68 20.06 33.70
C LEU A 6 21.85 18.78 33.83
N CYS A 7 20.59 18.92 33.47
CA CYS A 7 19.60 17.87 33.41
C CYS A 7 20.12 16.67 32.59
N MET A 8 20.54 15.60 33.29
CA MET A 8 20.90 14.31 32.67
C MET A 8 19.71 13.62 31.94
N ARG A 9 18.52 14.23 31.91
CA ARG A 9 17.36 13.72 31.15
C ARG A 9 17.30 14.21 29.70
N GLU A 10 18.11 15.18 29.28
CA GLU A 10 18.08 15.70 27.90
C GLU A 10 19.10 15.05 26.95
N ILE A 11 19.95 14.13 27.43
CA ILE A 11 21.09 13.62 26.65
C ILE A 11 20.94 12.15 26.21
N LEU A 12 19.84 11.46 26.53
CA LEU A 12 19.71 10.03 26.22
C LEU A 12 18.37 9.60 25.59
N VAL A 13 17.80 10.40 24.69
CA VAL A 13 16.84 9.92 23.69
C VAL A 13 17.08 10.66 22.37
N LEU A 14 18.28 10.54 21.80
CA LEU A 14 18.43 10.56 20.35
C LEU A 14 17.88 9.21 19.84
N GLN A 15 16.57 9.01 19.98
CA GLN A 15 15.86 7.96 19.27
C GLN A 15 16.13 8.27 17.80
N MET A 16 16.89 7.41 17.14
CA MET A 16 17.14 7.54 15.70
C MET A 16 15.77 7.42 15.02
N ALA A 17 15.08 8.54 14.86
CA ALA A 17 13.79 8.60 14.20
C ALA A 17 13.95 7.98 12.82
N VAL A 18 12.99 7.15 12.43
CA VAL A 18 13.00 6.51 11.10
C VAL A 18 13.22 7.60 10.05
N PRO A 19 14.24 7.47 9.16
CA PRO A 19 14.51 8.51 8.20
C PRO A 19 13.29 8.79 7.33
N MET A 20 13.12 10.05 6.93
CA MET A 20 11.97 10.51 6.16
C MET A 20 12.39 10.83 4.72
N PHE A 21 11.46 10.73 3.77
CA PHE A 21 11.65 11.20 2.40
C PHE A 21 10.34 11.71 1.81
N ASN A 22 10.43 12.57 0.79
CA ASN A 22 9.25 13.06 0.09
C ASN A 22 8.84 12.06 -0.98
N LEU A 23 7.66 11.45 -0.79
CA LEU A 23 7.04 10.57 -1.78
C LEU A 23 6.33 11.38 -2.87
N ALA A 24 5.75 12.50 -2.49
CA ALA A 24 5.19 13.50 -3.38
C ALA A 24 5.53 14.91 -2.84
N PRO A 25 5.32 15.99 -3.62
CA PRO A 25 5.75 17.34 -3.23
C PRO A 25 5.37 17.74 -1.79
N ASP A 26 4.13 17.43 -1.38
CA ASP A 26 3.59 17.77 -0.06
C ASP A 26 3.22 16.52 0.77
N MET A 27 3.93 15.41 0.53
CA MET A 27 3.75 14.15 1.24
C MET A 27 5.11 13.54 1.63
N THR A 28 5.52 13.82 2.87
CA THR A 28 6.71 13.24 3.49
C THR A 28 6.34 11.96 4.24
N VAL A 29 7.00 10.86 3.91
CA VAL A 29 6.78 9.54 4.52
C VAL A 29 8.04 9.01 5.17
N SER A 30 7.87 8.16 6.19
CA SER A 30 8.95 7.38 6.78
C SER A 30 9.47 6.35 5.76
N ARG A 31 10.78 6.09 5.78
CA ARG A 31 11.42 5.07 4.93
C ARG A 31 10.90 3.65 5.18
N LEU A 32 10.34 3.42 6.36
CA LEU A 32 9.62 2.19 6.69
C LEU A 32 8.12 2.48 6.65
N CYS A 33 7.36 1.57 6.06
CA CYS A 33 5.91 1.54 6.06
C CYS A 33 5.45 0.34 6.91
N LEU A 34 4.38 0.51 7.69
CA LEU A 34 3.73 -0.61 8.37
C LEU A 34 2.54 -1.10 7.54
N GLY A 35 2.66 -2.28 6.95
CA GLY A 35 1.54 -2.99 6.33
C GLY A 35 0.61 -3.61 7.38
N THR A 36 -0.69 -3.65 7.07
CA THR A 36 -1.74 -4.05 8.03
C THR A 36 -2.51 -5.32 7.62
N MET A 37 -2.03 -6.07 6.62
CA MET A 37 -2.75 -7.20 6.03
C MET A 37 -3.13 -8.33 7.01
N THR A 38 -2.53 -8.37 8.20
CA THR A 38 -2.79 -9.39 9.23
C THR A 38 -3.83 -8.94 10.27
N PHE A 39 -4.24 -7.67 10.25
CA PHE A 39 -5.07 -7.04 11.27
C PHE A 39 -6.55 -7.41 11.08
N GLY A 40 -7.15 -8.09 12.07
CA GLY A 40 -8.53 -8.58 11.99
C GLY A 40 -8.68 -10.06 11.63
N GLU A 41 -7.55 -10.74 11.40
CA GLU A 41 -7.46 -12.20 11.22
C GLU A 41 -6.39 -12.78 12.16
N GLN A 42 -5.10 -12.63 11.83
CA GLN A 42 -4.00 -13.14 12.66
C GLN A 42 -3.75 -12.28 13.91
N ASN A 43 -3.99 -10.97 13.81
CA ASN A 43 -3.89 -10.05 14.93
C ASN A 43 -5.28 -9.61 15.38
N THR A 44 -5.55 -9.75 16.67
CA THR A 44 -6.70 -9.12 17.32
C THR A 44 -6.62 -7.60 17.26
N LEU A 45 -7.72 -6.91 17.54
CA LEU A 45 -7.74 -5.45 17.64
C LEU A 45 -6.67 -4.91 18.60
N LEU A 46 -6.56 -5.48 19.80
CA LEU A 46 -5.60 -5.01 20.80
C LEU A 46 -4.15 -5.18 20.33
N GLN A 47 -3.82 -6.32 19.71
CA GLN A 47 -2.49 -6.54 19.13
C GLN A 47 -2.21 -5.58 17.98
N SER A 48 -3.21 -5.33 17.13
CA SER A 48 -3.10 -4.38 16.03
C SER A 48 -2.81 -2.96 16.55
N PHE A 49 -3.51 -2.53 17.61
CA PHE A 49 -3.26 -1.25 18.27
C PHE A 49 -1.84 -1.19 18.85
N GLN A 50 -1.38 -2.25 19.52
CA GLN A 50 -0.01 -2.30 20.05
C GLN A 50 1.07 -2.19 18.95
N LEU A 51 0.84 -2.77 17.78
CA LEU A 51 1.76 -2.66 16.64
C LEU A 51 1.74 -1.25 16.04
N LEU A 52 0.56 -0.67 15.88
CA LEU A 52 0.39 0.71 15.40
C LEU A 52 1.02 1.73 16.36
N ASP A 53 0.75 1.60 17.67
CA ASP A 53 1.34 2.43 18.72
C ASP A 53 2.88 2.36 18.65
N LYS A 54 3.46 1.16 18.61
CA LYS A 54 4.92 0.97 18.51
C LYS A 54 5.53 1.58 17.25
N ALA A 55 4.86 1.43 16.10
CA ALA A 55 5.35 2.00 14.84
C ALA A 55 5.32 3.53 14.90
N PHE A 56 4.20 4.11 15.34
CA PHE A 56 4.03 5.55 15.47
C PHE A 56 5.05 6.15 16.46
N ASP A 57 5.24 5.54 17.63
CA ASP A 57 6.21 5.96 18.64
C ASP A 57 7.67 5.86 18.16
N ALA A 58 7.95 4.97 17.20
CA ALA A 58 9.25 4.86 16.55
C ALA A 58 9.48 5.91 15.43
N GLY A 59 8.48 6.73 15.12
CA GLY A 59 8.53 7.75 14.07
C GLY A 59 8.09 7.25 12.69
N ILE A 60 7.46 6.07 12.59
CA ILE A 60 6.79 5.63 11.36
C ILE A 60 5.49 6.44 11.22
N ASN A 61 5.34 7.15 10.10
CA ASN A 61 4.11 7.85 9.77
C ASN A 61 3.36 7.21 8.61
N PHE A 62 3.90 6.19 7.96
CA PHE A 62 3.35 5.62 6.74
C PHE A 62 2.74 4.23 7.00
N PHE A 63 1.45 4.09 6.73
CA PHE A 63 0.69 2.87 7.00
C PHE A 63 -0.09 2.45 5.76
N ASP A 64 -0.08 1.15 5.47
CA ASP A 64 -0.68 0.59 4.27
C ASP A 64 -1.73 -0.47 4.61
N SER A 65 -2.89 -0.36 3.96
CA SER A 65 -4.01 -1.30 4.04
C SER A 65 -4.55 -1.61 2.64
N ALA A 66 -5.65 -2.34 2.55
CA ALA A 66 -6.45 -2.52 1.34
C ALA A 66 -7.88 -2.85 1.75
N GLU A 67 -8.86 -2.55 0.91
CA GLU A 67 -10.26 -2.89 1.22
C GLU A 67 -10.45 -4.40 1.44
N MET A 68 -9.66 -5.23 0.76
CA MET A 68 -9.77 -6.69 0.84
C MET A 68 -9.17 -7.28 2.11
N TYR A 69 -8.35 -6.52 2.83
CA TYR A 69 -7.62 -7.03 4.00
C TYR A 69 -8.59 -7.31 5.15
N PRO A 70 -8.30 -8.35 5.96
CA PRO A 70 -7.03 -9.07 6.09
C PRO A 70 -6.82 -10.28 5.17
N VAL A 71 -5.65 -10.92 5.28
CA VAL A 71 -5.25 -12.16 4.60
C VAL A 71 -5.12 -13.30 5.63
N PRO A 72 -5.53 -14.55 5.32
CA PRO A 72 -6.25 -14.97 4.12
C PRO A 72 -7.64 -14.31 4.01
N GLN A 73 -8.06 -14.05 2.78
CA GLN A 73 -9.26 -13.28 2.50
C GLN A 73 -10.52 -14.10 2.81
N ARG A 74 -11.48 -13.49 3.52
CA ARG A 74 -12.79 -14.10 3.81
C ARG A 74 -13.90 -13.06 3.76
N PRO A 75 -15.14 -13.43 3.39
CA PRO A 75 -16.27 -12.51 3.39
C PRO A 75 -16.51 -11.78 4.72
N HIS A 76 -16.38 -12.49 5.84
CA HIS A 76 -16.71 -11.96 7.17
C HIS A 76 -15.57 -11.17 7.84
N THR A 77 -14.37 -11.15 7.24
CA THR A 77 -13.22 -10.39 7.73
C THR A 77 -12.83 -9.22 6.83
N GLN A 78 -13.30 -9.19 5.59
CA GLN A 78 -13.04 -8.12 4.63
C GLN A 78 -13.27 -6.72 5.22
N GLY A 79 -12.31 -5.83 5.03
CA GLY A 79 -12.34 -4.44 5.49
C GLY A 79 -11.88 -4.23 6.93
N ARG A 80 -11.71 -5.29 7.74
CA ARG A 80 -11.36 -5.14 9.16
C ARG A 80 -10.03 -4.42 9.39
N SER A 81 -9.05 -4.57 8.51
CA SER A 81 -7.75 -3.88 8.70
C SER A 81 -7.91 -2.36 8.62
N GLU A 82 -8.76 -1.87 7.71
CA GLU A 82 -9.13 -0.45 7.63
C GLU A 82 -9.95 0.02 8.82
N GLU A 83 -10.93 -0.78 9.25
CA GLU A 83 -11.71 -0.49 10.46
C GLU A 83 -10.81 -0.38 11.70
N TYR A 84 -9.85 -1.30 11.85
CA TYR A 84 -8.93 -1.33 12.98
C TYR A 84 -8.01 -0.11 12.96
N PHE A 85 -7.51 0.28 11.79
CA PHE A 85 -6.72 1.50 11.63
C PHE A 85 -7.53 2.76 11.97
N GLY A 86 -8.76 2.89 11.45
CA GLY A 86 -9.64 4.02 11.75
C GLY A 86 -9.96 4.13 13.24
N ARG A 87 -10.28 2.99 13.88
CA ARG A 87 -10.48 2.94 15.34
C ARG A 87 -9.22 3.31 16.11
N TRP A 88 -8.05 2.91 15.65
CA TRP A 88 -6.79 3.29 16.30
C TRP A 88 -6.59 4.81 16.27
N ILE A 89 -6.74 5.45 15.11
CA ILE A 89 -6.65 6.91 14.97
C ILE A 89 -7.58 7.61 15.97
N ARG A 90 -8.85 7.20 16.02
CA ARG A 90 -9.86 7.79 16.88
C ARG A 90 -9.59 7.54 18.37
N ASP A 91 -9.39 6.28 18.75
CA ASP A 91 -9.31 5.86 20.15
C ASP A 91 -7.99 6.31 20.81
N ARG A 92 -6.91 6.40 20.03
CA ARG A 92 -5.61 6.96 20.46
C ARG A 92 -5.49 8.47 20.24
N LYS A 93 -6.49 9.10 19.60
CA LYS A 93 -6.50 10.53 19.28
C LYS A 93 -5.26 10.96 18.48
N ILE A 94 -4.86 10.13 17.52
CA ILE A 94 -3.75 10.44 16.62
C ILE A 94 -4.18 11.57 15.69
N PRO A 95 -3.44 12.68 15.61
CA PRO A 95 -3.74 13.73 14.64
C PRO A 95 -3.65 13.17 13.22
N ARG A 96 -4.70 13.36 12.41
CA ARG A 96 -4.79 12.76 11.07
C ARG A 96 -3.69 13.25 10.12
N ASP A 97 -3.25 14.50 10.28
CA ASP A 97 -2.15 15.14 9.55
C ASP A 97 -0.75 14.61 9.95
N ARG A 98 -0.65 13.87 11.06
CA ARG A 98 0.60 13.24 11.49
C ARG A 98 0.84 11.89 10.83
N VAL A 99 -0.13 11.37 10.09
CA VAL A 99 -0.11 10.04 9.49
C VAL A 99 -0.37 10.14 7.99
N VAL A 100 0.38 9.36 7.22
CA VAL A 100 0.13 9.08 5.81
C VAL A 100 -0.51 7.70 5.73
N PHE A 101 -1.78 7.66 5.32
CA PHE A 101 -2.51 6.42 5.16
C PHE A 101 -2.68 6.08 3.68
N ALA A 102 -2.24 4.88 3.30
CA ALA A 102 -2.47 4.30 2.00
C ALA A 102 -3.46 3.14 2.08
N THR A 103 -4.38 3.09 1.12
CA THR A 103 -5.23 1.91 0.90
C THR A 103 -5.42 1.66 -0.58
N LYS A 104 -6.11 0.58 -0.93
CA LYS A 104 -6.15 0.06 -2.29
C LYS A 104 -7.54 -0.43 -2.70
N VAL A 105 -7.87 -0.15 -3.95
CA VAL A 105 -8.97 -0.80 -4.66
C VAL A 105 -8.49 -2.11 -5.29
N SER A 106 -9.21 -3.18 -5.02
CA SER A 106 -8.99 -4.51 -5.57
C SER A 106 -9.46 -4.55 -7.02
N GLY A 107 -8.60 -4.99 -7.93
CA GLY A 107 -8.98 -5.28 -9.31
C GLY A 107 -9.81 -6.56 -9.42
N PRO A 108 -10.17 -6.96 -10.66
CA PRO A 108 -10.90 -8.21 -10.91
C PRO A 108 -10.10 -9.41 -10.41
N SER A 109 -10.76 -10.34 -9.70
CA SER A 109 -10.11 -11.56 -9.20
C SER A 109 -10.78 -12.85 -9.67
N GLY A 110 -12.04 -12.80 -10.09
CA GLY A 110 -12.87 -13.98 -10.36
C GLY A 110 -13.18 -14.87 -9.14
N GLN A 111 -12.55 -14.62 -7.98
CA GLN A 111 -12.64 -15.46 -6.78
C GLN A 111 -13.24 -14.74 -5.58
N MET A 112 -12.98 -13.43 -5.43
CA MET A 112 -13.45 -12.63 -4.29
C MET A 112 -14.82 -12.03 -4.56
N THR A 113 -15.82 -12.89 -4.79
CA THR A 113 -17.19 -12.48 -5.17
C THR A 113 -17.93 -11.69 -4.09
N TRP A 114 -17.44 -11.67 -2.86
CA TRP A 114 -18.02 -10.90 -1.75
C TRP A 114 -17.56 -9.44 -1.70
N ILE A 115 -16.46 -9.09 -2.36
CA ILE A 115 -15.99 -7.70 -2.44
C ILE A 115 -16.80 -7.01 -3.54
N ARG A 116 -17.63 -6.02 -3.20
CA ARG A 116 -18.47 -5.27 -4.17
C ARG A 116 -19.22 -6.17 -5.16
N ASN A 117 -19.68 -7.34 -4.70
CA ASN A 117 -20.32 -8.38 -5.53
C ASN A 117 -19.46 -8.96 -6.66
N GLY A 118 -18.13 -8.94 -6.51
CA GLY A 118 -17.17 -9.46 -7.49
C GLY A 118 -16.94 -8.46 -8.62
N PRO A 119 -16.02 -7.48 -8.45
CA PRO A 119 -15.72 -6.52 -9.50
C PRO A 119 -15.25 -7.23 -10.76
N GLU A 120 -15.91 -6.97 -11.89
CA GLU A 120 -15.50 -7.44 -13.21
C GLU A 120 -14.45 -6.52 -13.84
N SER A 121 -14.40 -5.27 -13.39
CA SER A 121 -13.43 -4.26 -13.81
C SER A 121 -13.13 -3.22 -12.72
N LEU A 122 -12.13 -2.37 -12.97
CA LEU A 122 -11.78 -1.17 -12.23
C LEU A 122 -12.49 0.08 -12.78
N ASP A 123 -13.74 -0.05 -13.22
CA ASP A 123 -14.48 1.06 -13.80
C ASP A 123 -14.77 2.18 -12.78
N ALA A 124 -15.28 3.31 -13.26
CA ALA A 124 -15.55 4.46 -12.41
C ALA A 124 -16.49 4.12 -11.25
N ARG A 125 -17.45 3.21 -11.46
CA ARG A 125 -18.37 2.75 -10.42
C ARG A 125 -17.63 1.97 -9.34
N ASN A 126 -16.82 0.98 -9.72
CA ASN A 126 -16.09 0.12 -8.79
C ASN A 126 -15.04 0.90 -7.99
N ILE A 127 -14.28 1.79 -8.64
CA ILE A 127 -13.30 2.65 -7.97
C ILE A 127 -14.00 3.55 -6.96
N THR A 128 -15.11 4.20 -7.34
CA THR A 128 -15.86 5.09 -6.45
C THR A 128 -16.44 4.31 -5.26
N GLU A 129 -17.13 3.20 -5.51
CA GLU A 129 -17.73 2.38 -4.46
C GLU A 129 -16.68 1.85 -3.47
N ALA A 130 -15.53 1.38 -3.97
CA ALA A 130 -14.42 0.92 -3.13
C ALA A 130 -13.86 2.05 -2.25
N LEU A 131 -13.71 3.25 -2.82
CA LEU A 131 -13.18 4.42 -2.11
C LEU A 131 -14.14 4.86 -1.01
N GLU A 132 -15.42 5.05 -1.32
CA GLU A 132 -16.42 5.46 -0.32
C GLU A 132 -16.48 4.46 0.84
N ASN A 133 -16.47 3.17 0.53
CA ASN A 133 -16.48 2.13 1.56
C ASN A 133 -15.20 2.15 2.42
N SER A 134 -14.05 2.44 1.83
CA SER A 134 -12.78 2.57 2.57
C SER A 134 -12.79 3.79 3.49
N LEU A 135 -13.24 4.94 3.01
CA LEU A 135 -13.40 6.17 3.81
C LEU A 135 -14.35 5.93 4.99
N LEU A 136 -15.47 5.24 4.76
CA LEU A 136 -16.44 4.87 5.80
C LEU A 136 -15.83 3.96 6.88
N ARG A 137 -15.08 2.93 6.48
CA ARG A 137 -14.43 2.01 7.43
C ARG A 137 -13.36 2.70 8.26
N VAL A 138 -12.54 3.54 7.64
CA VAL A 138 -11.47 4.29 8.32
C VAL A 138 -12.03 5.47 9.13
N GLN A 139 -13.23 5.94 8.79
CA GLN A 139 -13.87 7.12 9.40
C GLN A 139 -13.03 8.39 9.20
N THR A 140 -12.62 8.63 7.95
CA THR A 140 -11.85 9.81 7.54
C THR A 140 -12.40 10.38 6.24
N ASP A 141 -12.19 11.67 6.00
CA ASP A 141 -12.67 12.34 4.79
C ASP A 141 -11.72 12.17 3.59
N TYR A 142 -10.48 11.72 3.82
CA TYR A 142 -9.48 11.57 2.77
C TYR A 142 -8.46 10.45 3.00
N ILE A 143 -7.95 9.91 1.90
CA ILE A 143 -6.82 8.98 1.82
C ILE A 143 -5.59 9.73 1.26
N ASP A 144 -4.41 9.58 1.86
CA ASP A 144 -3.21 10.26 1.35
C ASP A 144 -2.72 9.63 0.04
N LEU A 145 -2.72 8.30 -0.03
CA LEU A 145 -2.32 7.55 -1.21
C LEU A 145 -3.31 6.42 -1.50
N TYR A 146 -4.04 6.53 -2.60
CA TYR A 146 -4.95 5.46 -3.04
C TYR A 146 -4.35 4.70 -4.21
N GLN A 147 -4.36 3.37 -4.13
CA GLN A 147 -3.66 2.54 -5.11
C GLN A 147 -4.62 1.59 -5.82
N ILE A 148 -4.37 1.34 -7.11
CA ILE A 148 -4.88 0.14 -7.76
C ILE A 148 -4.07 -1.04 -7.22
N HIS A 149 -4.74 -2.02 -6.58
CA HIS A 149 -4.07 -3.13 -5.91
C HIS A 149 -3.45 -4.13 -6.90
N TRP A 150 -4.14 -4.41 -8.00
CA TRP A 150 -3.59 -5.10 -9.16
C TRP A 150 -4.33 -4.66 -10.41
N PRO A 151 -3.72 -4.79 -11.60
CA PRO A 151 -4.31 -4.28 -12.83
C PRO A 151 -5.67 -4.91 -13.17
N ASP A 152 -6.47 -4.14 -13.91
CA ASP A 152 -7.71 -4.62 -14.53
C ASP A 152 -7.46 -5.75 -15.55
N ARG A 153 -6.34 -5.62 -16.28
CA ARG A 153 -5.90 -6.56 -17.30
C ARG A 153 -5.14 -7.74 -16.71
N TYR A 154 -5.02 -8.81 -17.50
CA TYR A 154 -4.09 -9.89 -17.19
C TYR A 154 -2.64 -9.37 -17.15
N VAL A 155 -1.98 -9.66 -16.03
CA VAL A 155 -0.52 -9.60 -15.87
C VAL A 155 -0.07 -10.84 -15.11
N PRO A 156 1.18 -11.31 -15.31
CA PRO A 156 1.76 -12.35 -14.47
C PRO A 156 1.84 -11.83 -13.03
N MET A 157 1.18 -12.53 -12.12
CA MET A 157 1.12 -12.17 -10.71
C MET A 157 1.16 -13.43 -9.85
N PHE A 158 1.39 -13.26 -8.54
CA PHE A 158 1.35 -14.33 -7.54
C PHE A 158 2.26 -15.54 -7.83
N GLY A 159 3.46 -15.27 -8.35
CA GLY A 159 4.49 -16.28 -8.62
C GLY A 159 4.74 -16.53 -10.10
N GLU A 160 3.85 -16.05 -10.98
CA GLU A 160 4.11 -16.02 -12.42
C GLU A 160 5.05 -14.86 -12.78
N THR A 161 5.97 -15.07 -13.71
CA THR A 161 6.91 -14.04 -14.20
C THR A 161 6.70 -13.69 -15.68
N ASP A 162 6.16 -14.62 -16.45
CA ASP A 162 6.15 -14.55 -17.91
C ASP A 162 4.77 -14.16 -18.41
N TYR A 163 4.71 -13.13 -19.27
CA TYR A 163 3.47 -12.69 -19.89
C TYR A 163 3.04 -13.65 -21.00
N ASP A 164 1.86 -14.25 -20.84
CA ASP A 164 1.23 -15.07 -21.88
C ASP A 164 0.15 -14.27 -22.65
N PRO A 165 0.37 -13.94 -23.93
CA PRO A 165 -0.64 -13.24 -24.74
C PRO A 165 -1.92 -14.07 -24.95
N GLY A 166 -1.86 -15.40 -24.82
CA GLY A 166 -3.03 -16.30 -24.90
C GLY A 166 -4.00 -16.15 -23.72
N ARG A 167 -3.56 -15.53 -22.62
CA ARG A 167 -4.38 -15.23 -21.44
C ARG A 167 -4.92 -13.80 -21.43
N TYR A 168 -4.81 -13.10 -22.56
CA TYR A 168 -5.38 -11.76 -22.70
C TYR A 168 -6.87 -11.76 -22.33
N ILE A 169 -7.24 -10.80 -21.50
CA ILE A 169 -8.63 -10.47 -21.18
C ILE A 169 -8.88 -9.01 -21.57
N SER A 170 -10.11 -8.75 -22.05
CA SER A 170 -10.56 -7.38 -22.23
C SER A 170 -10.53 -6.68 -20.87
N HIS A 171 -10.15 -5.41 -20.90
CA HIS A 171 -10.03 -4.55 -19.74
C HIS A 171 -10.51 -3.16 -20.11
N ILE A 172 -10.94 -2.40 -19.12
CA ILE A 172 -11.23 -0.98 -19.33
C ILE A 172 -9.94 -0.22 -19.61
N SER A 173 -10.07 0.93 -20.27
CA SER A 173 -8.90 1.71 -20.66
C SER A 173 -8.18 2.31 -19.44
N PHE A 174 -6.89 2.65 -19.62
CA PHE A 174 -6.10 3.31 -18.58
C PHE A 174 -6.61 4.73 -18.31
N ASP A 175 -7.13 5.43 -19.32
CA ASP A 175 -7.75 6.76 -19.22
C ASP A 175 -9.05 6.71 -18.41
N GLU A 176 -9.89 5.68 -18.57
CA GLU A 176 -11.11 5.53 -17.74
C GLU A 176 -10.76 5.33 -16.26
N GLN A 177 -9.73 4.52 -15.97
CA GLN A 177 -9.22 4.33 -14.61
C GLN A 177 -8.66 5.64 -14.03
N LEU A 178 -7.87 6.39 -14.81
CA LEU A 178 -7.34 7.70 -14.42
C LEU A 178 -8.41 8.76 -14.23
N ASP A 179 -9.46 8.76 -15.04
CA ASP A 179 -10.58 9.68 -14.92
C ASP A 179 -11.33 9.47 -13.61
N ALA A 180 -11.64 8.22 -13.26
CA ALA A 180 -12.27 7.88 -11.99
C ALA A 180 -11.41 8.31 -10.78
N LEU A 181 -10.11 8.02 -10.83
CA LEU A 181 -9.15 8.41 -9.81
C LEU A 181 -8.98 9.94 -9.73
N GLY A 182 -8.94 10.62 -10.88
CA GLY A 182 -8.83 12.08 -10.99
C GLY A 182 -10.01 12.80 -10.37
N ARG A 183 -11.24 12.36 -10.66
CA ARG A 183 -12.45 12.90 -10.01
C ARG A 183 -12.41 12.78 -8.49
N ALA A 184 -11.84 11.69 -7.97
CA ALA A 184 -11.70 11.50 -6.52
C ALA A 184 -10.60 12.40 -5.92
N VAL A 185 -9.55 12.72 -6.67
CA VAL A 185 -8.55 13.74 -6.31
C VAL A 185 -9.18 15.13 -6.30
N ASP A 186 -9.93 15.49 -7.35
CA ASP A 186 -10.63 16.78 -7.45
C ASP A 186 -11.67 16.97 -6.33
N ALA A 187 -12.34 15.88 -5.93
CA ALA A 187 -13.26 15.87 -4.80
C ALA A 187 -12.58 15.93 -3.42
N GLY A 188 -11.24 15.91 -3.37
CA GLY A 188 -10.46 15.95 -2.12
C GLY A 188 -10.49 14.65 -1.30
N LYS A 189 -11.03 13.56 -1.86
CA LYS A 189 -11.14 12.26 -1.18
C LYS A 189 -9.83 11.47 -1.21
N ILE A 190 -8.97 11.76 -2.19
CA ILE A 190 -7.64 11.18 -2.33
C ILE A 190 -6.66 12.32 -2.58
N ARG A 191 -5.46 12.29 -1.97
CA ARG A 191 -4.42 13.27 -2.25
C ARG A 191 -3.52 12.86 -3.42
N TYR A 192 -3.11 11.59 -3.46
CA TYR A 192 -2.25 11.04 -4.51
C TYR A 192 -2.67 9.64 -4.91
N ILE A 193 -2.29 9.25 -6.13
CA ILE A 193 -2.59 7.92 -6.67
C ILE A 193 -1.32 7.10 -6.87
N GLY A 194 -1.43 5.79 -6.71
CA GLY A 194 -0.35 4.84 -6.95
C GLY A 194 -0.85 3.55 -7.61
N LEU A 195 0.09 2.68 -7.93
CA LEU A 195 -0.18 1.39 -8.55
C LEU A 195 0.44 0.27 -7.71
N SER A 196 -0.06 -0.94 -7.85
CA SER A 196 0.50 -2.13 -7.22
C SER A 196 0.38 -3.32 -8.16
N ASN A 197 1.33 -4.24 -8.07
CA ASN A 197 1.44 -5.43 -8.93
C ASN A 197 1.43 -5.08 -10.44
N GLU A 198 2.04 -3.95 -10.79
CA GLU A 198 2.10 -3.47 -12.17
C GLU A 198 3.41 -3.85 -12.87
N THR A 199 3.37 -3.88 -14.19
CA THR A 199 4.48 -4.10 -15.10
C THR A 199 4.95 -2.77 -15.72
N PRO A 200 6.16 -2.73 -16.31
CA PRO A 200 6.68 -1.53 -16.96
C PRO A 200 5.70 -0.93 -17.99
N TYR A 201 5.01 -1.80 -18.75
CA TYR A 201 4.02 -1.38 -19.73
C TYR A 201 2.91 -0.53 -19.11
N GLY A 202 2.29 -1.01 -18.03
CA GLY A 202 1.18 -0.30 -17.41
C GLY A 202 1.61 1.02 -16.78
N VAL A 203 2.72 1.02 -16.04
CA VAL A 203 3.32 2.24 -15.46
C VAL A 203 3.55 3.30 -16.53
N MET A 204 4.20 2.94 -17.64
CA MET A 204 4.47 3.89 -18.72
C MET A 204 3.20 4.36 -19.42
N LYS A 205 2.16 3.51 -19.53
CA LYS A 205 0.86 3.91 -20.10
C LYS A 205 0.13 4.93 -19.22
N PHE A 206 0.07 4.70 -17.92
CA PHE A 206 -0.50 5.67 -16.97
C PHE A 206 0.24 7.02 -17.04
N LEU A 207 1.58 7.00 -17.08
CA LEU A 207 2.39 8.22 -17.18
C LEU A 207 2.21 8.95 -18.53
N GLU A 208 2.18 8.21 -19.64
CA GLU A 208 1.98 8.76 -20.98
C GLU A 208 0.64 9.49 -21.08
N ILE A 209 -0.43 8.90 -20.53
CA ILE A 209 -1.77 9.49 -20.55
C ILE A 209 -1.81 10.77 -19.69
N ALA A 210 -1.31 10.71 -18.45
CA ALA A 210 -1.25 11.87 -17.57
C ALA A 210 -0.37 13.01 -18.12
N GLN A 211 0.65 12.68 -18.92
CA GLN A 211 1.47 13.69 -19.59
C GLN A 211 0.74 14.38 -20.76
N LYS A 212 -0.07 13.63 -21.51
CA LYS A 212 -0.84 14.16 -22.65
C LYS A 212 -2.04 14.98 -22.21
N GLU A 213 -2.67 14.58 -21.11
CA GLU A 213 -3.92 15.13 -20.61
C GLU A 213 -3.72 15.70 -19.19
N PRO A 214 -3.40 17.00 -19.05
CA PRO A 214 -2.98 17.58 -17.77
C PRO A 214 -4.01 17.54 -16.63
N HIS A 215 -5.27 17.21 -16.94
CA HIS A 215 -6.32 17.06 -15.94
C HIS A 215 -6.24 15.70 -15.22
N TYR A 216 -5.55 14.71 -15.78
CA TYR A 216 -5.34 13.44 -15.10
C TYR A 216 -4.21 13.51 -14.07
N PRO A 217 -4.41 12.93 -12.88
CA PRO A 217 -3.35 12.87 -11.89
C PRO A 217 -2.19 11.99 -12.38
N ARG A 218 -0.96 12.46 -12.15
CA ARG A 218 0.23 11.62 -12.33
C ARG A 218 0.33 10.65 -11.15
N ILE A 219 0.56 9.37 -11.43
CA ILE A 219 0.90 8.38 -10.41
C ILE A 219 2.18 8.78 -9.66
N VAL A 220 2.25 8.55 -8.34
CA VAL A 220 3.43 8.92 -7.52
C VAL A 220 4.11 7.75 -6.80
N SER A 221 3.51 6.55 -6.82
CA SER A 221 4.09 5.36 -6.19
C SER A 221 3.72 4.07 -6.92
N LEU A 222 4.59 3.07 -6.79
CA LEU A 222 4.41 1.71 -7.28
C LEU A 222 4.77 0.73 -6.17
N GLN A 223 3.83 -0.11 -5.78
CA GLN A 223 3.97 -1.13 -4.76
C GLN A 223 4.06 -2.54 -5.38
N ASN A 224 5.28 -3.02 -5.63
CA ASN A 224 5.55 -4.37 -6.13
C ASN A 224 6.34 -5.20 -5.10
N ALA A 225 6.20 -6.52 -5.18
CA ALA A 225 7.06 -7.43 -4.42
C ALA A 225 8.53 -7.26 -4.84
N TYR A 226 9.41 -7.05 -3.85
CA TYR A 226 10.85 -6.90 -4.09
C TYR A 226 11.68 -7.38 -2.91
N ASN A 227 12.30 -8.54 -3.01
CA ASN A 227 13.19 -9.03 -1.95
C ASN A 227 14.31 -9.88 -2.56
N LEU A 228 15.16 -10.47 -1.74
CA LEU A 228 16.28 -11.30 -2.23
C LEU A 228 15.82 -12.46 -3.14
N LEU A 229 14.60 -12.97 -2.95
CA LEU A 229 14.01 -14.05 -3.73
C LEU A 229 13.14 -13.56 -4.90
N CYS A 230 12.70 -12.30 -4.87
CA CYS A 230 11.85 -11.70 -5.91
C CYS A 230 12.49 -10.41 -6.42
N ARG A 231 13.24 -10.51 -7.52
CA ARG A 231 13.99 -9.40 -8.15
C ARG A 231 13.47 -9.01 -9.53
N ASN A 232 12.24 -9.40 -9.89
CA ASN A 232 11.63 -9.09 -11.20
C ASN A 232 11.62 -7.58 -11.51
N PHE A 233 11.55 -6.75 -10.47
CA PHE A 233 11.65 -5.30 -10.56
C PHE A 233 12.91 -4.83 -11.31
N ASP A 234 14.06 -5.49 -11.09
CA ASP A 234 15.36 -5.05 -11.61
C ASP A 234 15.47 -5.14 -13.13
N PHE A 235 14.68 -6.00 -13.78
CA PHE A 235 14.83 -6.29 -15.22
C PHE A 235 14.20 -5.25 -16.14
N GLY A 236 13.27 -4.43 -15.66
CA GLY A 236 12.64 -3.42 -16.50
C GLY A 236 11.97 -2.30 -15.71
N MET A 237 11.44 -2.59 -14.53
CA MET A 237 10.81 -1.55 -13.73
C MET A 237 11.83 -0.55 -13.18
N ALA A 238 13.03 -1.02 -12.81
CA ALA A 238 14.12 -0.15 -12.38
C ALA A 238 14.52 0.88 -13.45
N GLU A 239 14.54 0.50 -14.73
CA GLU A 239 14.80 1.41 -15.86
C GLU A 239 13.69 2.47 -15.97
N CYS A 240 12.42 2.06 -15.93
CA CYS A 240 11.29 3.00 -15.92
C CYS A 240 11.40 4.01 -14.77
N CYS A 241 11.67 3.55 -13.54
CA CYS A 241 11.80 4.44 -12.38
C CYS A 241 12.99 5.41 -12.50
N HIS A 242 14.11 4.97 -13.09
CA HIS A 242 15.27 5.82 -13.32
C HIS A 242 14.94 6.99 -14.26
N HIS A 243 14.28 6.71 -15.39
CA HIS A 243 13.94 7.72 -16.38
C HIS A 243 12.81 8.65 -15.92
N GLU A 244 11.82 8.11 -15.21
CA GLU A 244 10.63 8.86 -14.78
C GLU A 244 10.78 9.57 -13.44
N ARG A 245 11.99 9.53 -12.84
CA ARG A 245 12.36 10.13 -11.54
C ARG A 245 11.39 9.76 -10.43
N TYR A 246 11.00 8.50 -10.40
CA TYR A 246 9.93 8.02 -9.55
C TYR A 246 10.45 7.64 -8.15
N PRO A 247 9.93 8.24 -7.06
CA PRO A 247 10.21 7.74 -5.72
C PRO A 247 9.53 6.38 -5.55
N LEU A 248 10.32 5.31 -5.66
CA LEU A 248 9.83 3.96 -5.42
C LEU A 248 9.48 3.81 -3.93
N VAL A 249 8.20 3.75 -3.60
CA VAL A 249 7.77 3.13 -2.34
C VAL A 249 7.97 1.64 -2.50
N LEU A 250 9.12 1.18 -2.04
CA LEU A 250 9.34 -0.20 -1.68
C LEU A 250 8.41 -0.54 -0.51
N ASN A 251 7.12 -0.79 -0.76
CA ASN A 251 6.33 -1.62 0.15
C ASN A 251 6.68 -3.05 -0.21
N VAL A 252 7.81 -3.47 0.33
CA VAL A 252 8.25 -4.83 0.26
C VAL A 252 7.38 -5.61 1.22
N CYS A 253 6.72 -6.65 0.73
CA CYS A 253 6.51 -7.84 1.53
C CYS A 253 7.90 -8.35 1.98
N MET A 254 8.49 -7.75 3.03
CA MET A 254 9.86 -8.05 3.49
C MET A 254 9.96 -9.47 4.04
N ILE A 255 8.82 -10.10 4.23
CA ILE A 255 8.69 -11.50 4.57
C ILE A 255 7.59 -12.04 3.68
N CYS A 256 7.97 -12.59 2.51
CA CYS A 256 7.24 -13.73 1.96
C CYS A 256 6.94 -14.63 3.15
N THR A 257 5.65 -14.79 3.45
CA THR A 257 5.11 -15.68 4.46
C THR A 257 6.11 -16.77 4.85
N THR A 258 6.67 -16.67 6.05
CA THR A 258 7.48 -17.71 6.75
C THR A 258 8.80 -18.20 6.15
N GLU A 259 9.20 -17.87 4.91
CA GLU A 259 10.39 -18.51 4.29
C GLU A 259 11.73 -17.81 4.60
N LEU A 260 11.73 -16.51 4.90
CA LEU A 260 12.95 -15.73 5.18
C LEU A 260 13.21 -15.46 6.67
N SER A 261 12.30 -15.85 7.57
CA SER A 261 12.61 -15.88 8.99
C SER A 261 13.36 -17.18 9.30
N LEU A 262 14.56 -17.06 9.89
CA LEU A 262 15.45 -18.14 10.37
C LEU A 262 14.82 -19.14 11.38
N THR A 263 13.49 -19.15 11.51
CA THR A 263 12.67 -20.10 12.27
C THR A 263 12.63 -21.52 11.69
N TYR A 264 13.16 -21.79 10.50
CA TYR A 264 13.31 -23.15 9.95
C TYR A 264 14.75 -23.67 10.10
N THR A 265 15.28 -23.63 11.33
CA THR A 265 16.49 -24.38 11.71
C THR A 265 16.12 -25.36 12.82
N GLY A 266 15.46 -26.46 12.44
CA GLY A 266 14.95 -27.41 13.43
C GLY A 266 14.33 -28.68 12.85
N ASN A 267 15.02 -29.39 11.97
CA ASN A 267 15.31 -30.82 12.21
C ASN A 267 16.17 -31.42 11.09
N THR A 268 17.13 -32.19 11.55
CA THR A 268 18.12 -32.96 10.81
C THR A 268 17.53 -34.18 10.09
N ALA A 269 18.15 -34.52 8.95
CA ALA A 269 18.61 -35.86 8.54
C ALA A 269 17.87 -36.62 7.41
N SER A 270 18.73 -37.22 6.56
CA SER A 270 18.58 -38.20 5.45
C SER A 270 17.76 -37.74 4.25
N ILE A 271 18.31 -37.56 3.03
CA ILE A 271 19.15 -38.45 2.20
C ILE A 271 18.68 -39.90 2.26
N HIS A 272 17.69 -40.23 1.42
CA HIS A 272 17.67 -41.39 0.52
C HIS A 272 16.83 -41.07 -0.70
#